data_AF-A0A643C9W3-F1
#
_entry.id   AF-A0A643C9W3-F1
#
_cell.length_a   1.000
_cell.length_b   1.000
_cell.length_c   1.000
_cell.angle_alpha   90.00
_cell.angle_beta   90.00
_cell.angle_gamma   90.00
#
_symmetry.space_group_name_H-M   'P 1'
#
loop_
_entity.id
_entity.type
_entity.pdbx_description
1 polymer ?
#
loop_
_entity_poly.entity_id
_entity_poly.type
_entity_poly.pdbx_seq_one_letter_code
_entity_poly.pdbx_strand_id
1 'polypeptide(L)'
;ENIMNITFCKLEDEKCPHCQSGVDPVLLKLIRLAQLTIEYLLHSQEFLTSQLHDLEERLRLSLAESEQSKKLLTKQAGEIKLLKEECKRRKKLISTQQLMIEAKASYYQCRFCDKAFMNQAFLQSHIQRRHPEDSHLAEYKTRAQTDKLQNEIDMLKGQLQLTKSQLEAAQHAHAVRFSKEYEMQKTKEEEFLKLFDRWKEEEKEKLVDEMEKVKEMFMKEFKELTSKNSALEYQLSEIQKSNMQIKSNIGTLKDAHEFKEERPQHPQDFQNVMQLLDSQESKWTARVQALHQEHKKEKSRLLSHIEKLRTSMIDDLNASNVFYKKRIEELGQRLQEQNELIITQRQQ
;
A
#
# COMPACT_ATOMS: atom_id res chain seq x y z
N GLU A 1 35.73 9.44 23.70
CA GLU A 1 36.99 10.00 23.15
C GLU A 1 38.11 8.98 22.98
N ASN A 2 38.50 8.22 24.01
CA ASN A 2 39.67 7.32 23.93
C ASN A 2 39.59 6.21 22.87
N ILE A 3 38.40 5.66 22.59
CA ILE A 3 38.24 4.62 21.56
C ILE A 3 38.55 5.16 20.16
N MET A 4 38.10 6.37 19.81
CA MET A 4 38.36 6.96 18.49
C MET A 4 39.86 7.17 18.25
N ASN A 5 40.58 7.60 19.30
CA ASN A 5 42.02 7.82 19.24
C ASN A 5 42.83 6.53 19.07
N ILE A 6 42.28 5.38 19.46
CA ILE A 6 42.91 4.06 19.24
C ILE A 6 42.52 3.49 17.88
N THR A 7 41.27 3.69 17.48
CA THR A 7 40.67 3.10 16.26
C THR A 7 41.26 3.71 14.99
N PHE A 8 41.51 5.03 14.98
CA PHE A 8 41.96 5.77 13.79
C PHE A 8 43.43 6.23 13.85
N CYS A 9 44.22 5.67 14.77
CA CYS A 9 45.62 6.06 14.94
C CYS A 9 46.53 5.39 13.91
N LYS A 10 47.56 6.10 13.42
CA LYS A 10 48.59 5.55 12.53
C LYS A 10 49.90 5.42 13.29
N LEU A 11 50.41 4.21 13.42
CA LEU A 11 51.64 3.90 14.15
C LEU A 11 52.80 3.48 13.23
N GLU A 12 52.55 3.43 11.91
CA GLU A 12 53.51 2.92 10.92
C GLU A 12 54.77 3.79 10.83
N ASP A 13 54.63 5.09 11.11
CA ASP A 13 55.72 6.07 11.05
C ASP A 13 56.29 6.43 12.43
N GLU A 14 55.73 5.87 13.50
CA GLU A 14 56.14 6.15 14.88
C GLU A 14 57.50 5.52 15.19
N LYS A 15 58.38 6.31 15.81
CA LYS A 15 59.74 5.88 16.16
C LYS A 15 60.00 6.06 17.63
N CYS A 16 60.75 5.14 18.21
CA CYS A 16 61.17 5.24 19.59
C CYS A 16 62.02 6.51 19.80
N PRO A 17 61.67 7.41 20.74
CA PRO A 17 62.42 8.64 20.99
C PRO A 17 63.87 8.38 21.41
N HIS A 18 64.14 7.22 22.03
CA HIS A 18 65.44 6.90 22.60
C HIS A 18 66.37 6.14 21.64
N CYS A 19 65.83 5.27 20.78
CA CYS A 19 66.64 4.44 19.88
C CYS A 19 66.32 4.61 18.38
N GLN A 20 65.38 5.50 18.02
CA GLN A 20 64.95 5.81 16.65
C GLN A 20 64.47 4.58 15.84
N SER A 21 64.27 3.45 16.51
CA SER A 21 63.78 2.22 15.91
C SER A 21 62.27 2.31 15.70
N GLY A 22 61.78 1.78 14.57
CA GLY A 22 60.35 1.70 14.29
C GLY A 22 59.62 0.71 15.19
N VAL A 23 58.30 0.79 15.21
CA VAL A 23 57.45 -0.15 15.96
C VAL A 23 57.58 -1.56 15.41
N ASP A 24 57.57 -2.56 16.29
CA ASP A 24 57.64 -3.97 15.91
C ASP A 24 56.53 -4.35 14.90
N PRO A 25 56.86 -4.99 13.77
CA PRO A 25 55.88 -5.32 12.73
C PRO A 25 54.75 -6.27 13.17
N VAL A 26 54.98 -7.15 14.15
CA VAL A 26 53.95 -8.03 14.71
C VAL A 26 53.01 -7.22 15.59
N LEU A 27 53.54 -6.31 16.40
CA LEU A 27 52.74 -5.40 17.21
C LEU A 27 51.87 -4.47 16.33
N LEU A 28 52.42 -3.94 15.24
CA LEU A 28 51.65 -3.14 14.27
C LEU A 28 50.48 -3.93 13.67
N LYS A 29 50.70 -5.18 13.26
CA LYS A 29 49.62 -6.05 12.75
C LYS A 29 48.56 -6.33 13.80
N LEU A 30 48.96 -6.53 15.06
CA LEU A 30 48.04 -6.80 16.17
C LEU A 30 47.17 -5.58 16.49
N ILE A 31 47.76 -4.38 16.49
CA ILE A 31 47.03 -3.12 16.65
C ILE A 31 46.11 -2.89 15.46
N ARG A 32 46.58 -3.12 14.23
CA ARG A 32 45.74 -2.97 13.03
C ARG A 32 44.54 -3.91 13.05
N LEU A 33 44.71 -5.15 13.49
CA LEU A 33 43.62 -6.10 13.68
C LEU A 33 42.63 -5.63 14.75
N ALA A 34 43.12 -5.09 15.88
CA ALA A 34 42.28 -4.53 16.93
C ALA A 34 41.48 -3.33 16.42
N GLN A 35 42.09 -2.42 15.63
CA GLN A 35 41.41 -1.29 15.00
C GLN A 35 40.26 -1.75 14.10
N LEU A 36 40.52 -2.66 13.16
CA LEU A 36 39.50 -3.20 12.27
C LEU A 36 38.37 -3.90 13.02
N THR A 37 38.69 -4.58 14.13
CA THR A 37 37.70 -5.23 14.98
C THR A 37 36.81 -4.19 15.67
N ILE A 38 37.39 -3.10 16.17
CA ILE A 38 36.63 -2.00 16.79
C ILE A 38 35.78 -1.27 15.75
N GLU A 39 36.32 -0.98 14.56
CA GLU A 39 35.57 -0.37 13.45
C GLU A 39 34.34 -1.23 13.07
N TYR A 40 34.54 -2.55 12.93
CA TYR A 40 33.45 -3.49 12.65
C TYR A 40 32.38 -3.50 13.75
N LEU A 41 32.79 -3.48 15.02
CA LEU A 41 31.87 -3.46 16.15
C LEU A 41 31.08 -2.15 16.21
N LEU A 42 31.72 -1.01 15.95
CA LEU A 42 31.06 0.30 15.90
C LEU A 42 30.06 0.36 14.75
N HIS A 43 30.44 -0.08 13.55
CA HIS A 43 29.54 -0.14 12.40
C HIS A 43 28.35 -1.07 12.67
N SER A 44 28.60 -2.24 13.26
CA SER A 44 27.55 -3.19 13.62
C SER A 44 26.60 -2.61 14.67
N GLN A 45 27.13 -1.91 15.67
CA GLN A 45 26.33 -1.23 16.69
C GLN A 45 25.44 -0.15 16.07
N GLU A 46 26.00 0.72 15.22
CA GLU A 46 25.26 1.80 14.56
C GLU A 46 24.16 1.23 13.65
N PHE A 47 24.50 0.23 12.84
CA PHE A 47 23.54 -0.47 11.98
C PHE A 47 22.40 -1.12 12.76
N LEU A 48 22.72 -1.85 13.83
CA LEU A 48 21.71 -2.49 14.68
C LEU A 48 20.85 -1.46 15.42
N THR A 49 21.45 -0.37 15.89
CA THR A 49 20.72 0.71 16.59
C THR A 49 19.75 1.41 15.64
N SER A 50 20.18 1.71 14.42
CA SER A 50 19.33 2.31 13.38
C SER A 50 18.16 1.38 13.02
N GLN A 51 18.42 0.09 12.80
CA GLN A 51 17.35 -0.88 12.52
C GLN A 51 16.37 -1.04 13.69
N LEU A 52 16.85 -1.03 14.93
CA LEU A 52 15.98 -1.07 16.11
C LEU A 52 15.08 0.17 16.15
N HIS A 53 15.63 1.35 15.92
CA HIS A 53 14.87 2.59 15.89
C HIS A 53 13.77 2.58 14.83
N ASP A 54 14.07 2.14 13.61
CA ASP A 54 13.10 2.01 12.52
C ASP A 54 11.97 1.03 12.87
N LEU A 55 12.30 -0.10 13.50
CA LEU A 55 11.31 -1.08 13.93
C LEU A 55 10.43 -0.55 15.07
N GLU A 56 11.01 0.15 16.04
CA GLU A 56 10.29 0.79 17.14
C GLU A 56 9.32 1.86 16.63
N GLU A 57 9.75 2.69 15.67
CA GLU A 57 8.90 3.72 15.09
C GLU A 57 7.76 3.12 14.27
N ARG A 58 8.02 2.08 13.48
CA ARG A 58 6.98 1.33 12.77
C ARG A 58 5.97 0.69 13.73
N LEU A 59 6.44 0.12 14.84
CA LEU A 59 5.58 -0.44 15.87
C LEU A 59 4.71 0.66 16.51
N ARG A 60 5.30 1.82 16.83
CA ARG A 60 4.60 2.96 17.41
C ARG A 60 3.47 3.47 16.51
N LEU A 61 3.74 3.62 15.21
CA LEU A 61 2.75 4.03 14.22
C LEU A 61 1.62 2.99 14.09
N SER A 62 1.97 1.71 13.98
CA SER A 62 0.98 0.63 13.89
C SER A 62 0.07 0.54 15.12
N LEU A 63 0.61 0.76 16.32
CA LEU A 63 -0.18 0.82 17.55
C LEU A 63 -1.14 2.02 17.56
N ALA A 64 -0.68 3.19 17.10
CA ALA A 64 -1.53 4.38 17.02
C ALA A 64 -2.70 4.18 16.03
N GLU A 65 -2.43 3.59 14.86
CA GLU A 65 -3.45 3.24 13.88
C GLU A 65 -4.45 2.23 14.44
N SER A 66 -3.97 1.17 15.11
CA SER A 66 -4.82 0.16 15.74
C SER A 66 -5.76 0.75 16.78
N GLU A 67 -5.25 1.65 17.63
CA GLU A 67 -6.06 2.35 18.64
C GLU A 67 -7.09 3.29 17.99
N GLN A 68 -6.73 3.98 16.91
CA GLN A 68 -7.67 4.81 16.15
C GLN A 68 -8.78 3.96 15.51
N SER A 69 -8.44 2.84 14.87
CA SER A 69 -9.41 1.90 14.30
C SER A 69 -10.34 1.34 15.38
N LYS A 70 -9.80 0.99 16.54
CA LYS A 70 -10.60 0.51 17.69
C LYS A 70 -11.61 1.56 18.15
N LYS A 71 -11.20 2.83 18.28
CA LYS A 71 -12.11 3.94 18.60
C LYS A 71 -13.23 4.07 17.57
N LEU A 72 -12.90 4.01 16.28
CA LEU A 72 -13.91 4.07 15.22
C LEU A 72 -14.92 2.92 15.30
N LEU A 73 -14.43 1.69 15.51
CA LEU A 73 -15.27 0.51 15.68
C LEU A 73 -16.22 0.64 16.88
N THR A 74 -15.73 1.14 18.02
CA THR A 74 -16.59 1.36 19.19
C THR A 74 -17.68 2.40 18.93
N LYS A 75 -17.35 3.47 18.20
CA LYS A 75 -18.33 4.50 17.79
C LYS A 75 -19.41 3.91 16.87
N GLN A 76 -19.00 3.19 15.83
CA GLN A 76 -19.92 2.54 14.90
C GLN A 76 -20.81 1.50 15.59
N ALA A 77 -20.26 0.72 16.52
CA ALA A 77 -21.05 -0.23 17.32
C ALA A 77 -22.12 0.48 18.17
N GLY A 78 -21.79 1.65 18.72
CA GLY A 78 -22.75 2.52 19.42
C GLY A 78 -23.88 3.01 18.51
N GLU A 79 -23.54 3.51 17.32
CA GLU A 79 -24.52 3.97 16.32
C GLU A 79 -25.46 2.83 15.88
N ILE A 80 -24.93 1.63 15.62
CA ILE A 80 -25.72 0.45 15.29
C ILE A 80 -26.70 0.10 16.42
N LYS A 81 -26.28 0.21 17.68
CA LYS A 81 -27.14 -0.06 18.83
C LYS A 81 -28.32 0.93 18.88
N LEU A 82 -28.04 2.22 18.73
CA LEU A 82 -29.08 3.27 18.68
C LEU A 82 -30.06 3.05 17.52
N LEU A 83 -29.56 2.73 16.33
CA LEU A 83 -30.39 2.43 15.16
C LEU A 83 -31.27 1.20 15.39
N LYS A 84 -30.75 0.15 16.03
CA LYS A 84 -31.54 -1.05 16.38
C LYS A 84 -32.68 -0.71 17.35
N GLU A 85 -32.43 0.14 18.34
CA GLU A 85 -33.45 0.60 19.29
C GLU A 85 -34.53 1.43 18.61
N GLU A 86 -34.14 2.34 17.73
CA GLU A 86 -35.06 3.15 16.92
C GLU A 86 -35.91 2.27 15.97
N CYS A 87 -35.31 1.28 15.30
CA CYS A 87 -36.04 0.32 14.48
C CYS A 87 -37.07 -0.46 15.31
N LYS A 88 -36.73 -0.89 16.53
CA LYS A 88 -37.68 -1.56 17.43
C LYS A 88 -38.83 -0.64 17.79
N ARG A 89 -38.55 0.63 18.09
CA ARG A 89 -39.57 1.65 18.41
C ARG A 89 -40.52 1.87 17.23
N ARG A 90 -39.99 2.04 16.01
CA ARG A 90 -40.80 2.20 14.79
C ARG A 90 -41.68 0.99 14.51
N LYS A 91 -41.17 -0.24 14.67
CA LYS A 91 -41.97 -1.46 14.51
C LYS A 91 -43.18 -1.50 15.45
N LYS A 92 -42.99 -1.12 16.73
CA LYS A 92 -44.10 -1.04 17.70
C LYS A 92 -45.14 0.00 17.29
N LEU A 93 -44.70 1.17 16.84
CA LEU A 93 -45.60 2.23 16.38
C LEU A 93 -46.43 1.78 15.18
N ILE A 94 -45.80 1.17 14.18
CA ILE A 94 -46.50 0.65 12.99
C ILE A 94 -47.51 -0.42 13.37
N SER A 95 -47.13 -1.38 14.22
CA SER A 95 -48.05 -2.42 14.70
C SER A 95 -49.26 -1.83 15.44
N THR A 96 -49.05 -0.79 16.25
CA THR A 96 -50.15 -0.09 16.94
C THR A 96 -51.07 0.64 15.94
N GLN A 97 -50.50 1.27 14.92
CA GLN A 97 -51.28 1.94 13.87
C GLN A 97 -52.08 0.95 13.03
N GLN A 98 -51.51 -0.20 12.68
CA GLN A 98 -52.22 -1.28 11.97
C GLN A 98 -53.42 -1.79 12.78
N LEU A 99 -53.23 -2.05 14.08
CA LEU A 99 -54.30 -2.46 14.98
C LEU A 99 -55.45 -1.42 15.03
N MET A 100 -55.12 -0.12 15.07
CA MET A 100 -56.13 0.95 15.06
C MET A 100 -56.89 1.05 13.73
N ILE A 101 -56.24 0.75 12.61
CA ILE A 101 -56.86 0.73 11.28
C ILE A 101 -57.81 -0.47 11.15
N GLU A 102 -57.36 -1.65 11.59
CA GLU A 102 -58.17 -2.88 11.60
C GLU A 102 -59.40 -2.76 12.51
N ALA A 103 -59.26 -2.16 13.70
CA ALA A 103 -60.36 -1.96 14.64
C ALA A 103 -61.44 -1.00 14.11
N LYS A 104 -61.09 -0.06 13.21
CA LYS A 104 -62.04 0.88 12.59
C LYS A 104 -62.74 0.33 11.34
N ALA A 105 -62.34 -0.83 10.85
CA ALA A 105 -62.83 -1.37 9.57
C ALA A 105 -64.11 -2.23 9.68
N SER A 106 -64.65 -2.46 10.88
CA SER A 106 -65.58 -3.59 11.08
C SER A 106 -67.08 -3.26 11.08
N TYR A 107 -67.54 -2.02 11.33
CA TYR A 107 -69.00 -1.72 11.34
C TYR A 107 -69.35 -0.26 11.02
N TYR A 108 -70.48 -0.04 10.34
CA TYR A 108 -71.04 1.28 10.02
C TYR A 108 -72.10 1.68 11.06
N GLN A 109 -71.73 2.54 12.00
CA GLN A 109 -72.62 2.98 13.09
C GLN A 109 -73.53 4.15 12.67
N CYS A 110 -74.80 4.08 13.05
CA CYS A 110 -75.74 5.19 12.86
C CYS A 110 -75.39 6.36 13.79
N ARG A 111 -75.44 7.58 13.25
CA ARG A 111 -75.12 8.80 14.01
C ARG A 111 -76.30 9.35 14.82
N PHE A 112 -77.49 8.79 14.60
CA PHE A 112 -78.74 9.25 15.19
C PHE A 112 -79.35 8.25 16.18
N CYS A 113 -78.77 7.04 16.28
CA CYS A 113 -79.12 6.03 17.28
C CYS A 113 -77.99 4.98 17.42
N ASP A 114 -78.05 4.14 18.44
CA ASP A 114 -76.96 3.20 18.79
C ASP A 114 -76.87 1.94 17.89
N LYS A 115 -77.45 1.96 16.69
CA LYS A 115 -77.46 0.80 15.78
C LYS A 115 -76.23 0.78 14.88
N ALA A 116 -75.58 -0.38 14.77
CA ALA A 116 -74.47 -0.63 13.86
C ALA A 116 -74.86 -1.61 12.75
N PHE A 117 -74.37 -1.38 11.54
CA PHE A 117 -74.72 -2.14 10.34
C PHE A 117 -73.46 -2.68 9.69
N MET A 118 -73.55 -3.90 9.15
CA MET A 118 -72.41 -4.56 8.47
C MET A 118 -72.13 -4.01 7.07
N ASN A 119 -73.08 -3.26 6.49
CA ASN A 119 -72.94 -2.68 5.16
C ASN A 119 -73.48 -1.25 5.17
N GLN A 120 -72.73 -0.34 4.55
CA GLN A 120 -73.08 1.07 4.40
C GLN A 120 -74.46 1.26 3.76
N ALA A 121 -74.86 0.42 2.80
CA ALA A 121 -76.17 0.49 2.17
C ALA A 121 -77.32 0.25 3.17
N PHE A 122 -77.14 -0.68 4.12
CA PHE A 122 -78.14 -0.92 5.15
C PHE A 122 -78.22 0.24 6.14
N LEU A 123 -77.09 0.85 6.50
CA LEU A 123 -77.08 2.06 7.31
C LEU A 123 -77.83 3.21 6.61
N GLN A 124 -77.57 3.45 5.33
CA GLN A 124 -78.26 4.51 4.57
C GLN A 124 -79.77 4.26 4.49
N SER A 125 -80.19 3.02 4.22
CA SER A 125 -81.60 2.65 4.23
C SER A 125 -82.28 2.81 5.60
N HIS A 126 -81.50 2.66 6.69
CA HIS A 126 -81.98 2.83 8.05
C HIS A 126 -82.17 4.32 8.37
N ILE A 127 -81.19 5.16 8.04
CA ILE A 127 -81.27 6.61 8.21
C ILE A 127 -82.46 7.16 7.43
N GLN A 128 -82.63 6.77 6.17
CA GLN A 128 -83.71 7.28 5.33
C GLN A 128 -85.12 6.89 5.81
N ARG A 129 -85.28 5.72 6.45
CA ARG A 129 -86.58 5.24 6.95
C ARG A 129 -86.92 5.68 8.36
N ARG A 130 -85.90 5.89 9.22
CA ARG A 130 -86.08 6.14 10.66
C ARG A 130 -85.66 7.53 11.11
N HIS A 131 -84.87 8.23 10.29
CA HIS A 131 -84.41 9.60 10.53
C HIS A 131 -84.63 10.51 9.29
N PRO A 132 -85.85 10.54 8.67
CA PRO A 132 -86.09 11.29 7.43
C PRO A 132 -86.00 12.81 7.59
N GLU A 133 -86.49 13.36 8.72
CA GLU A 133 -86.43 14.80 9.04
C GLU A 133 -84.98 15.26 9.31
N ASP A 134 -84.20 14.43 10.02
CA ASP A 134 -82.79 14.69 10.30
C ASP A 134 -81.90 14.50 9.07
N SER A 135 -82.36 13.77 8.05
CA SER A 135 -81.64 13.54 6.79
C SER A 135 -81.39 14.85 6.02
N HIS A 136 -82.38 15.76 5.97
CA HIS A 136 -82.25 17.03 5.24
C HIS A 136 -81.34 18.05 5.96
N LEU A 137 -81.40 18.12 7.29
CA LEU A 137 -80.46 18.91 8.09
C LEU A 137 -79.04 18.32 8.07
N ALA A 138 -78.94 16.98 8.02
CA ALA A 138 -77.69 16.27 7.83
C ALA A 138 -77.12 16.51 6.44
N GLU A 139 -77.91 16.56 5.37
CA GLU A 139 -77.43 16.87 4.01
C GLU A 139 -76.78 18.25 3.93
N TYR A 140 -77.37 19.29 4.55
CA TYR A 140 -76.77 20.62 4.59
C TYR A 140 -75.45 20.65 5.39
N LYS A 141 -75.43 20.02 6.57
CA LYS A 141 -74.20 19.87 7.38
C LYS A 141 -73.14 19.03 6.67
N THR A 142 -73.55 17.98 5.96
CA THR A 142 -72.67 17.08 5.20
C THR A 142 -72.10 17.82 4.01
N ARG A 143 -72.88 18.63 3.29
CA ARG A 143 -72.39 19.45 2.17
C ARG A 143 -71.38 20.49 2.63
N ALA A 144 -71.66 21.21 3.72
CA ALA A 144 -70.70 22.14 4.32
C ALA A 144 -69.42 21.43 4.84
N GLN A 145 -69.55 20.20 5.33
CA GLN A 145 -68.41 19.37 5.75
C GLN A 145 -67.62 18.85 4.55
N THR A 146 -68.29 18.47 3.45
CA THR A 146 -67.67 18.09 2.18
C THR A 146 -66.91 19.25 1.57
N ASP A 147 -67.46 20.47 1.59
CA ASP A 147 -66.78 21.66 1.09
C ASP A 147 -65.53 21.99 1.93
N LYS A 148 -65.59 21.82 3.27
CA LYS A 148 -64.41 21.94 4.14
C LYS A 148 -63.34 20.89 3.82
N LEU A 149 -63.75 19.62 3.68
CA LEU A 149 -62.84 18.54 3.30
C LEU A 149 -62.24 18.77 1.92
N GLN A 150 -63.00 19.31 0.97
CA GLN A 150 -62.52 19.64 -0.37
C GLN A 150 -61.45 20.73 -0.32
N ASN A 151 -61.66 21.78 0.48
CA ASN A 151 -60.65 22.82 0.70
C ASN A 151 -59.38 22.26 1.37
N GLU A 152 -59.51 21.35 2.34
CA GLU A 152 -58.37 20.65 2.95
C GLU A 152 -57.63 19.77 1.92
N ILE A 153 -58.36 19.04 1.07
CA ILE A 153 -57.79 18.23 -0.01
C ILE A 153 -57.01 19.12 -0.99
N ASP A 154 -57.54 20.27 -1.37
CA ASP A 154 -56.87 21.16 -2.32
C ASP A 154 -55.64 21.84 -1.70
N MET A 155 -55.70 22.17 -0.40
CA MET A 155 -54.51 22.61 0.35
C MET A 155 -53.44 21.51 0.42
N LEU A 156 -53.83 20.28 0.73
CA LEU A 156 -52.91 19.13 0.81
C LEU A 156 -52.30 18.80 -0.56
N LYS A 157 -53.05 18.92 -1.66
CA LYS A 157 -52.51 18.78 -3.02
C LYS A 157 -51.47 19.85 -3.32
N GLY A 158 -51.74 21.11 -2.93
CA GLY A 158 -50.77 22.20 -3.07
C GLY A 158 -49.48 21.95 -2.29
N GLN A 159 -49.59 21.51 -1.02
CA GLN A 159 -48.44 21.13 -0.20
C GLN A 159 -47.67 19.94 -0.77
N LEU A 160 -48.38 18.93 -1.27
CA LEU A 160 -47.78 17.75 -1.89
C LEU A 160 -47.00 18.14 -3.16
N GLN A 161 -47.57 19.01 -3.99
CA GLN A 161 -46.92 19.48 -5.21
C GLN A 161 -45.67 20.32 -4.90
N LEU A 162 -45.74 21.18 -3.88
CA LEU A 162 -44.58 21.94 -3.40
C LEU A 162 -43.49 21.02 -2.83
N THR A 163 -43.87 20.03 -2.01
CA THR A 163 -42.91 19.09 -1.42
C THR A 163 -42.26 18.22 -2.50
N LYS A 164 -43.04 17.83 -3.52
CA LYS A 164 -42.53 17.09 -4.68
C LYS A 164 -41.49 17.90 -5.46
N SER A 165 -41.78 19.16 -5.77
CA SER A 165 -40.83 20.02 -6.51
C SER A 165 -39.55 20.29 -5.70
N GLN A 166 -39.67 20.47 -4.38
CA GLN A 166 -38.51 20.59 -3.49
C GLN A 166 -37.66 19.31 -3.46
N LEU A 167 -38.29 18.13 -3.43
CA LEU A 167 -37.58 16.86 -3.46
C LEU A 167 -36.86 16.63 -4.79
N GLU A 168 -37.51 16.92 -5.91
CA GLU A 168 -36.91 16.85 -7.25
C GLU A 168 -35.72 17.79 -7.37
N ALA A 169 -35.86 19.04 -6.91
CA ALA A 169 -34.75 20.00 -6.88
C ALA A 169 -33.58 19.53 -6.00
N ALA A 170 -33.88 18.96 -4.82
CA ALA A 170 -32.87 18.40 -3.93
C ALA A 170 -32.14 17.19 -4.55
N GLN A 171 -32.87 16.31 -5.25
CA GLN A 171 -32.30 15.18 -5.98
C GLN A 171 -31.38 15.64 -7.12
N HIS A 172 -31.83 16.61 -7.92
CA HIS A 172 -30.99 17.20 -8.97
C HIS A 172 -29.73 17.87 -8.40
N ALA A 173 -29.86 18.66 -7.33
CA ALA A 173 -28.72 19.28 -6.66
C ALA A 173 -27.75 18.25 -6.04
N HIS A 174 -28.26 17.12 -5.58
CA HIS A 174 -27.44 16.00 -5.11
C HIS A 174 -26.70 15.32 -6.26
N ALA A 175 -27.38 15.03 -7.37
CA ALA A 175 -26.77 14.41 -8.56
C ALA A 175 -25.65 15.27 -9.15
N VAL A 176 -25.85 16.59 -9.23
CA VAL A 176 -24.83 17.55 -9.70
C VAL A 176 -23.62 17.57 -8.75
N ARG A 177 -23.84 17.60 -7.43
CA ARG A 177 -22.76 17.54 -6.45
C ARG A 177 -21.96 16.25 -6.55
N PHE A 178 -22.65 15.11 -6.63
CA PHE A 178 -22.02 13.81 -6.77
C PHE A 178 -21.17 13.71 -8.05
N SER A 179 -21.68 14.18 -9.18
CA SER A 179 -20.94 14.24 -10.45
C SER A 179 -19.69 15.12 -10.34
N LYS A 180 -19.80 16.30 -9.72
CA LYS A 180 -18.67 17.22 -9.51
C LYS A 180 -17.60 16.63 -8.58
N GLU A 181 -18.02 15.96 -7.50
CA GLU A 181 -17.10 15.28 -6.58
C GLU A 181 -16.36 14.12 -7.27
N TYR A 182 -17.06 13.36 -8.11
CA TYR A 182 -16.46 12.29 -8.91
C TYR A 182 -15.41 12.82 -9.89
N GLU A 183 -15.72 13.87 -10.66
CA GLU A 183 -14.75 14.49 -11.57
C GLU A 183 -13.55 15.06 -10.81
N MET A 184 -13.77 15.72 -9.67
CA MET A 184 -12.67 16.22 -8.82
C MET A 184 -11.79 15.09 -8.28
N GLN A 185 -12.38 13.96 -7.92
CA GLN A 185 -11.64 12.79 -7.44
C GLN A 185 -10.79 12.20 -8.57
N LYS A 186 -11.38 12.05 -9.75
CA LYS A 186 -10.69 11.60 -10.96
C LYS A 186 -9.50 12.50 -11.32
N THR A 187 -9.67 13.82 -11.28
CA THR A 187 -8.55 14.74 -11.57
C THR A 187 -7.42 14.62 -10.55
N LYS A 188 -7.74 14.41 -9.26
CA LYS A 188 -6.71 14.19 -8.23
C LYS A 188 -5.96 12.88 -8.44
N GLU A 189 -6.65 11.82 -8.84
CA GLU A 189 -6.03 10.54 -9.17
C GLU A 189 -5.10 10.65 -10.38
N GLU A 190 -5.53 11.36 -11.43
CA GLU A 190 -4.69 11.64 -12.60
C GLU A 190 -3.46 12.51 -12.25
N GLU A 191 -3.61 13.50 -11.37
CA GLU A 191 -2.49 14.31 -10.87
C GLU A 191 -1.51 13.47 -10.05
N PHE A 192 -2.00 12.61 -9.17
CA PHE A 192 -1.16 11.71 -8.37
C PHE A 192 -0.37 10.75 -9.27
N LEU A 193 -0.99 10.19 -10.30
CA LEU A 193 -0.33 9.31 -11.26
C LEU A 193 0.81 10.03 -12.00
N LYS A 194 0.57 11.28 -12.44
CA LYS A 194 1.61 12.11 -13.08
C LYS A 194 2.77 12.43 -12.14
N LEU A 195 2.48 12.73 -10.87
CA LEU A 195 3.52 12.96 -9.86
C LEU A 195 4.36 11.69 -9.63
N PHE A 196 3.70 10.54 -9.55
CA PHE A 196 4.35 9.24 -9.38
C PHE A 196 5.25 8.89 -10.57
N ASP A 197 4.77 9.08 -11.80
CA ASP A 197 5.55 8.83 -13.01
C ASP A 197 6.77 9.76 -13.08
N ARG A 198 6.62 11.05 -12.73
CA ARG A 198 7.74 11.99 -12.68
C ARG A 198 8.78 11.56 -11.66
N TRP A 199 8.37 11.23 -10.43
CA TRP A 199 9.27 10.74 -9.40
C TRP A 199 10.02 9.48 -9.83
N LYS A 200 9.33 8.56 -10.52
CA LYS A 200 9.93 7.32 -11.04
C LYS A 200 11.02 7.61 -12.07
N GLU A 201 10.82 8.57 -12.96
CA GLU A 201 11.86 8.97 -13.93
C GLU A 201 13.02 9.71 -13.24
N GLU A 202 12.74 10.60 -12.29
CA GLU A 202 13.77 11.27 -11.48
C GLU A 202 14.64 10.24 -10.71
N GLU A 203 14.04 9.18 -10.17
CA GLU A 203 14.78 8.15 -9.45
C GLU A 203 15.64 7.29 -10.38
N LYS A 204 15.15 7.00 -11.61
CA LYS A 204 15.97 6.34 -12.64
C LYS A 204 17.14 7.21 -13.06
N GLU A 205 16.92 8.51 -13.24
CA GLU A 205 17.97 9.46 -13.63
C GLU A 205 19.06 9.52 -12.56
N LYS A 206 18.69 9.62 -11.27
CA LYS A 206 19.66 9.53 -10.16
C LYS A 206 20.47 8.24 -10.18
N LEU A 207 19.84 7.10 -10.44
CA LEU A 207 20.54 5.81 -10.53
C LEU A 207 21.54 5.79 -11.69
N VAL A 208 21.17 6.37 -12.83
CA VAL A 208 22.07 6.50 -13.99
C VAL A 208 23.24 7.42 -13.65
N ASP A 209 22.99 8.55 -13.00
CA ASP A 209 24.02 9.49 -12.58
C ASP A 209 25.01 8.86 -11.59
N GLU A 210 24.52 8.14 -10.58
CA GLU A 210 25.38 7.41 -9.64
C GLU A 210 26.20 6.32 -10.34
N MET A 211 25.61 5.62 -11.32
CA MET A 211 26.34 4.62 -12.11
C MET A 211 27.42 5.25 -13.00
N GLU A 212 27.17 6.42 -13.57
CA GLU A 212 28.18 7.14 -14.35
C GLU A 212 29.32 7.65 -13.45
N LYS A 213 29.04 8.16 -12.24
CA LYS A 213 30.08 8.51 -11.25
C LYS A 213 30.95 7.31 -10.90
N VAL A 214 30.34 6.14 -10.66
CA VAL A 214 31.08 4.90 -10.38
C VAL A 214 31.96 4.51 -11.58
N LYS A 215 31.43 4.60 -12.80
CA LYS A 215 32.18 4.34 -14.04
C LYS A 215 33.35 5.31 -14.22
N GLU A 216 33.17 6.60 -13.94
CA GLU A 216 34.24 7.60 -13.96
C GLU A 216 35.33 7.28 -12.93
N MET A 217 34.94 6.93 -11.70
CA MET A 217 35.88 6.49 -10.66
C MET A 217 36.71 5.29 -11.13
N PHE A 218 36.07 4.24 -11.68
CA PHE A 218 36.78 3.08 -12.23
C PHE A 218 37.72 3.44 -13.38
N MET A 219 37.28 4.30 -14.30
CA MET A 219 38.11 4.75 -15.42
C MET A 219 39.33 5.55 -14.95
N LYS A 220 39.21 6.33 -13.87
CA LYS A 220 40.33 7.05 -13.27
C LYS A 220 41.33 6.09 -12.64
N GLU A 221 40.86 5.16 -11.81
CA GLU A 221 41.71 4.12 -11.19
C GLU A 221 42.43 3.28 -12.26
N PHE A 222 41.73 2.91 -13.33
CA PHE A 222 42.33 2.15 -14.43
C PHE A 222 43.44 2.93 -15.15
N LYS A 223 43.25 4.24 -15.38
CA LYS A 223 44.29 5.11 -15.95
C LYS A 223 45.50 5.25 -15.03
N GLU A 224 45.27 5.45 -13.73
CA GLU A 224 46.36 5.52 -12.74
C GLU A 224 47.13 4.21 -12.67
N LEU A 225 46.44 3.06 -12.69
CA LEU A 225 47.07 1.75 -12.70
C LEU A 225 47.89 1.52 -13.96
N THR A 226 47.35 1.88 -15.13
CA THR A 226 48.06 1.78 -16.42
C THR A 226 49.32 2.65 -16.41
N SER A 227 49.23 3.88 -15.90
CA SER A 227 50.38 4.79 -15.77
C SER A 227 51.44 4.21 -14.84
N LYS A 228 51.06 3.73 -13.65
CA LYS A 228 51.98 3.05 -12.72
C LYS A 228 52.64 1.83 -13.37
N ASN A 229 51.88 1.02 -14.11
CA ASN A 229 52.42 -0.15 -14.78
C ASN A 229 53.45 0.23 -15.85
N SER A 230 53.16 1.23 -16.68
CA SER A 230 54.11 1.74 -17.68
C SER A 230 55.38 2.33 -17.06
N ALA A 231 55.26 3.00 -15.91
CA ALA A 231 56.42 3.52 -15.17
C ALA A 231 57.29 2.38 -14.62
N LEU A 232 56.67 1.32 -14.08
CA LEU A 232 57.37 0.12 -13.62
C LEU A 232 58.07 -0.60 -14.78
N GLU A 233 57.42 -0.76 -15.93
CA GLU A 233 58.03 -1.32 -17.14
C GLU A 233 59.24 -0.51 -17.61
N TYR A 234 59.16 0.82 -17.56
CA TYR A 234 60.27 1.70 -17.88
C TYR A 234 61.44 1.54 -16.89
N GLN A 235 61.17 1.53 -15.59
CA GLN A 235 62.19 1.31 -14.56
C GLN A 235 62.87 -0.06 -14.72
N LEU A 236 62.10 -1.11 -14.98
CA LEU A 236 62.66 -2.44 -15.27
C LEU A 236 63.57 -2.42 -16.49
N SER A 237 63.18 -1.68 -17.54
CA SER A 237 64.00 -1.51 -18.74
C SER A 237 65.30 -0.74 -18.49
N GLU A 238 65.27 0.30 -17.65
CA GLU A 238 66.49 1.03 -17.24
C GLU A 238 67.42 0.18 -16.37
N ILE A 239 66.87 -0.59 -15.42
CA ILE A 239 67.65 -1.54 -14.62
C ILE A 239 68.33 -2.54 -15.54
N GLN A 240 67.61 -3.10 -16.52
CA GLN A 240 68.19 -4.03 -17.48
C GLN A 240 69.32 -3.40 -18.31
N LYS A 241 69.15 -2.16 -18.79
CA LYS A 241 70.17 -1.44 -19.57
C LYS A 241 71.40 -1.08 -18.73
N SER A 242 71.20 -0.59 -17.51
CA SER A 242 72.30 -0.26 -16.59
C SER A 242 73.10 -1.49 -16.19
N ASN A 243 72.44 -2.64 -15.97
CA ASN A 243 73.11 -3.92 -15.72
C ASN A 243 73.97 -4.37 -16.91
N MET A 244 73.58 -4.07 -18.15
CA MET A 244 74.38 -4.33 -19.34
C MET A 244 75.56 -3.36 -19.53
N GLN A 245 75.55 -2.21 -18.86
CA GLN A 245 76.53 -1.12 -19.05
C GLN A 245 77.62 -1.06 -17.96
N ILE A 246 77.48 -1.79 -16.85
CA ILE A 246 78.54 -1.96 -15.86
C ILE A 246 79.63 -2.88 -16.46
N LYS A 247 80.57 -2.29 -17.22
CA LYS A 247 81.86 -2.91 -17.52
C LYS A 247 82.84 -2.58 -16.40
N SER A 248 83.30 -3.60 -15.68
CA SER A 248 84.37 -3.46 -14.69
C SER A 248 85.72 -3.13 -15.36
N ASN A 249 86.66 -2.57 -14.60
CA ASN A 249 88.03 -2.23 -15.06
C ASN A 249 88.94 -3.45 -15.32
N ILE A 250 88.39 -4.67 -15.33
CA ILE A 250 89.03 -5.86 -15.89
C ILE A 250 88.39 -6.09 -17.25
N GLY A 251 89.21 -6.06 -18.30
CA GLY A 251 88.79 -5.96 -19.71
C GLY A 251 87.73 -6.97 -20.18
N THR A 252 87.26 -6.76 -21.41
CA THR A 252 86.20 -7.57 -22.05
C THR A 252 86.57 -9.06 -22.09
N LEU A 253 86.13 -9.81 -21.06
CA LEU A 253 86.12 -11.27 -21.09
C LEU A 253 85.05 -11.69 -22.10
N LYS A 254 85.51 -12.10 -23.27
CA LYS A 254 84.77 -13.04 -24.11
C LYS A 254 84.78 -14.36 -23.34
N ASP A 255 83.71 -14.63 -22.60
CA ASP A 255 83.42 -15.99 -22.17
C ASP A 255 82.93 -16.76 -23.39
N ALA A 256 83.90 -17.30 -24.12
CA ALA A 256 83.71 -18.37 -25.07
C ALA A 256 83.45 -19.66 -24.29
N HIS A 257 82.25 -19.76 -23.75
CA HIS A 257 81.56 -21.03 -23.59
C HIS A 257 80.09 -20.74 -23.83
N GLU A 258 79.44 -21.59 -24.62
CA GLU A 258 77.99 -21.68 -24.70
C GLU A 258 77.42 -21.91 -23.29
N PHE A 259 77.32 -20.85 -22.49
CA PHE A 259 76.38 -20.82 -21.39
C PHE A 259 75.02 -20.67 -22.07
N LYS A 260 74.38 -21.83 -22.23
CA LYS A 260 72.93 -21.97 -22.35
C LYS A 260 72.29 -20.81 -21.61
N GLU A 261 71.40 -20.07 -22.29
CA GLU A 261 70.48 -19.11 -21.69
C GLU A 261 70.28 -19.47 -20.22
N GLU A 262 70.85 -18.68 -19.30
CA GLU A 262 70.47 -18.80 -17.91
C GLU A 262 68.99 -18.43 -17.89
N ARG A 263 68.17 -19.48 -17.96
CA ARG A 263 66.78 -19.52 -17.56
C ARG A 263 66.65 -18.55 -16.39
N PRO A 264 65.74 -17.57 -16.45
CA PRO A 264 65.59 -16.58 -15.38
C PRO A 264 65.60 -17.32 -14.04
N GLN A 265 66.47 -16.94 -13.11
CA GLN A 265 66.69 -17.66 -11.84
C GLN A 265 65.47 -17.68 -10.88
N HIS A 266 64.28 -17.32 -11.34
CA HIS A 266 63.03 -17.74 -10.70
C HIS A 266 61.93 -17.97 -11.75
N PRO A 267 61.98 -19.08 -12.52
CA PRO A 267 60.82 -19.51 -13.31
C PRO A 267 59.65 -19.81 -12.38
N GLN A 268 59.97 -20.24 -11.16
CA GLN A 268 59.04 -20.50 -10.08
C GLN A 268 58.19 -19.28 -9.72
N ASP A 269 58.75 -18.07 -9.67
CA ASP A 269 57.99 -16.89 -9.21
C ASP A 269 57.03 -16.40 -10.28
N PHE A 270 57.45 -16.40 -11.55
CA PHE A 270 56.56 -16.08 -12.67
C PHE A 270 55.44 -17.11 -12.78
N GLN A 271 55.76 -18.39 -12.56
CA GLN A 271 54.78 -19.48 -12.57
C GLN A 271 53.85 -19.43 -11.34
N ASN A 272 54.35 -19.01 -10.18
CA ASN A 272 53.57 -18.78 -8.96
C ASN A 272 52.62 -17.59 -9.12
N VAL A 273 53.06 -16.47 -9.73
CA VAL A 273 52.22 -15.30 -10.01
C VAL A 273 51.15 -15.64 -11.04
N MET A 274 51.50 -16.38 -12.11
CA MET A 274 50.52 -16.86 -13.09
C MET A 274 49.47 -17.78 -12.45
N GLN A 275 49.89 -18.73 -11.59
CA GLN A 275 48.96 -19.56 -10.81
C GLN A 275 48.10 -18.73 -9.84
N LEU A 276 48.65 -17.66 -9.27
CA LEU A 276 47.89 -16.79 -8.37
C LEU A 276 46.79 -16.04 -9.13
N LEU A 277 47.12 -15.53 -10.32
CA LEU A 277 46.18 -14.86 -11.23
C LEU A 277 45.10 -15.83 -11.71
N ASP A 278 45.47 -17.03 -12.17
CA ASP A 278 44.53 -18.09 -12.54
C ASP A 278 43.62 -18.46 -11.36
N SER A 279 44.18 -18.54 -10.14
CA SER A 279 43.40 -18.82 -8.93
C SER A 279 42.44 -17.69 -8.58
N GLN A 280 42.82 -16.43 -8.81
CA GLN A 280 41.95 -15.27 -8.61
C GLN A 280 40.86 -15.22 -9.68
N GLU A 281 41.19 -15.44 -10.95
CA GLU A 281 40.24 -15.50 -12.05
C GLU A 281 39.21 -16.61 -11.80
N SER A 282 39.66 -17.80 -11.37
CA SER A 282 38.77 -18.91 -11.04
C SER A 282 37.86 -18.56 -9.84
N LYS A 283 38.39 -17.91 -8.80
CA LYS A 283 37.60 -17.44 -7.65
C LYS A 283 36.58 -16.37 -8.02
N TRP A 284 36.96 -15.40 -8.85
CA TRP A 284 36.05 -14.35 -9.31
C TRP A 284 34.97 -14.90 -10.23
N THR A 285 35.34 -15.78 -11.17
CA THR A 285 34.39 -16.49 -12.03
C THR A 285 33.39 -17.30 -11.21
N ALA A 286 33.86 -18.03 -10.19
CA ALA A 286 32.99 -18.78 -9.29
C ALA A 286 32.05 -17.87 -8.48
N ARG A 287 32.53 -16.73 -7.97
CA ARG A 287 31.71 -15.74 -7.26
C ARG A 287 30.64 -15.13 -8.17
N VAL A 288 31.01 -14.75 -9.39
CA VAL A 288 30.08 -14.20 -10.37
C VAL A 288 29.01 -15.23 -10.75
N GLN A 289 29.40 -16.49 -10.98
CA GLN A 289 28.45 -17.58 -11.22
C GLN A 289 27.52 -17.82 -10.03
N ALA A 290 28.05 -17.80 -8.79
CA ALA A 290 27.24 -17.97 -7.59
C ALA A 290 26.20 -16.85 -7.44
N LEU A 291 26.61 -15.59 -7.61
CA LEU A 291 25.71 -14.43 -7.62
C LEU A 291 24.64 -14.55 -8.71
N HIS A 292 25.03 -14.98 -9.92
CA HIS A 292 24.08 -15.16 -11.02
C HIS A 292 23.04 -16.25 -10.72
N GLN A 293 23.46 -17.35 -10.10
CA GLN A 293 22.56 -18.44 -9.68
C GLN A 293 21.62 -18.00 -8.56
N GLU A 294 22.12 -17.22 -7.61
CA GLU A 294 21.31 -16.65 -6.52
C GLU A 294 20.26 -15.68 -7.05
N HIS A 295 20.66 -14.74 -7.90
CA HIS A 295 19.74 -13.81 -8.56
C HIS A 295 18.70 -14.55 -9.41
N LYS A 296 19.08 -15.63 -10.10
CA LYS A 296 18.13 -16.47 -10.85
C LYS A 296 17.11 -17.13 -9.92
N LYS A 297 17.54 -17.64 -8.76
CA LYS A 297 16.63 -18.23 -7.74
C LYS A 297 15.69 -17.17 -7.16
N GLU A 298 16.21 -16.00 -6.81
CA GLU A 298 15.44 -14.86 -6.30
C GLU A 298 14.34 -14.47 -7.30
N LYS A 299 14.72 -14.29 -8.58
CA LYS A 299 13.79 -13.97 -9.66
C LYS A 299 12.69 -15.03 -9.79
N SER A 300 13.04 -16.31 -9.78
CA SER A 300 12.04 -17.40 -9.82
C SER A 300 11.10 -17.39 -8.61
N ARG A 301 11.62 -17.09 -7.41
CA ARG A 301 10.82 -17.00 -6.18
C ARG A 301 9.84 -15.82 -6.24
N LEU A 302 10.30 -14.65 -6.69
CA LEU A 302 9.45 -13.47 -6.86
C LEU A 302 8.33 -13.71 -7.89
N LEU A 303 8.66 -14.31 -9.03
CA LEU A 303 7.67 -14.67 -10.05
C LEU A 303 6.61 -15.64 -9.48
N SER A 304 7.03 -16.64 -8.71
CA SER A 304 6.09 -17.55 -8.04
C SER A 304 5.18 -16.82 -7.05
N HIS A 305 5.69 -15.84 -6.32
CA HIS A 305 4.90 -15.05 -5.38
C HIS A 305 3.87 -14.17 -6.09
N ILE A 306 4.25 -13.55 -7.21
CA ILE A 306 3.35 -12.77 -8.07
C ILE A 306 2.22 -13.66 -8.62
N GLU A 307 2.54 -14.87 -9.09
CA GLU A 307 1.55 -15.84 -9.58
C GLU A 307 0.54 -16.23 -8.48
N LYS A 308 1.02 -16.48 -7.26
CA LYS A 308 0.18 -16.81 -6.10
C LYS A 308 -0.74 -15.65 -5.69
N LEU A 309 -0.22 -14.42 -5.69
CA LEU A 309 -1.03 -13.24 -5.39
C LEU A 309 -2.10 -13.01 -6.46
N ARG A 310 -1.76 -13.17 -7.75
CA ARG A 310 -2.72 -13.07 -8.85
C ARG A 310 -3.83 -14.10 -8.75
N THR A 311 -3.48 -15.36 -8.48
CA THR A 311 -4.47 -16.44 -8.33
C THR A 311 -5.37 -16.22 -7.11
N SER A 312 -4.81 -15.84 -5.96
CA SER A 312 -5.60 -15.47 -4.78
C SER A 312 -6.57 -14.33 -5.07
N MET A 313 -6.13 -13.27 -5.76
CA MET A 313 -6.98 -12.13 -6.10
C MET A 313 -8.13 -12.53 -7.04
N ILE A 314 -7.88 -13.42 -8.00
CA ILE A 314 -8.90 -13.97 -8.90
C ILE A 314 -9.91 -14.80 -8.11
N ASP A 315 -9.45 -15.65 -7.19
CA ASP A 315 -10.31 -16.48 -6.35
C ASP A 315 -11.20 -15.64 -5.43
N ASP A 316 -10.65 -14.59 -4.81
CA ASP A 316 -11.41 -13.64 -3.98
C ASP A 316 -12.47 -12.90 -4.80
N LEU A 317 -12.10 -12.46 -6.02
CA LEU A 317 -13.04 -11.80 -6.92
C LEU A 317 -14.16 -12.74 -7.37
N ASN A 318 -13.83 -14.00 -7.67
CA ASN A 318 -14.81 -15.02 -8.02
C ASN A 318 -15.74 -15.34 -6.85
N ALA A 319 -15.22 -15.49 -5.64
CA ALA A 319 -16.02 -15.72 -4.44
C ALA A 319 -16.99 -14.55 -4.17
N SER A 320 -16.50 -13.32 -4.32
CA SER A 320 -17.29 -12.11 -4.21
C SER A 320 -18.40 -12.05 -5.27
N ASN A 321 -18.08 -12.37 -6.53
CA ASN A 321 -19.05 -12.43 -7.62
C ASN A 321 -20.13 -13.49 -7.37
N VAL A 322 -19.76 -14.69 -6.90
CA VAL A 322 -20.72 -15.75 -6.54
C VAL A 322 -21.65 -15.28 -5.43
N PHE A 323 -21.11 -14.62 -4.40
CA PHE A 323 -21.90 -14.04 -3.31
C PHE A 323 -22.91 -13.01 -3.82
N TYR A 324 -22.47 -12.04 -4.63
CA TYR A 324 -23.36 -11.01 -5.17
C TYR A 324 -24.41 -11.59 -6.11
N LYS A 325 -24.04 -12.57 -6.94
CA LYS A 325 -24.99 -13.25 -7.83
C LYS A 325 -26.10 -13.94 -7.04
N LYS A 326 -25.75 -14.71 -6.00
CA LYS A 326 -26.72 -15.34 -5.11
C LYS A 326 -27.60 -14.31 -4.41
N ARG A 327 -27.03 -13.18 -3.99
CA ARG A 327 -27.79 -12.10 -3.36
C ARG A 327 -28.80 -11.45 -4.30
N ILE A 328 -28.43 -11.27 -5.57
CA ILE A 328 -29.33 -10.75 -6.61
C ILE A 328 -30.47 -11.74 -6.87
N GLU A 329 -30.18 -13.04 -6.97
CA GLU A 329 -31.19 -14.09 -7.15
C GLU A 329 -32.20 -14.12 -5.97
N GLU A 330 -31.73 -14.07 -4.72
CA GLU A 330 -32.58 -13.99 -3.52
C GLU A 330 -33.49 -12.76 -3.52
N LEU A 331 -32.95 -11.59 -3.90
CA LEU A 331 -33.74 -10.36 -3.99
C LEU A 331 -34.77 -10.44 -5.11
N GLY A 332 -34.41 -11.04 -6.25
CA GLY A 332 -35.34 -11.28 -7.37
C GLY A 332 -36.50 -12.17 -6.96
N GLN A 333 -36.23 -13.27 -6.24
CA GLN A 333 -37.27 -14.18 -5.74
C GLN A 333 -38.23 -13.47 -4.78
N ARG A 334 -37.71 -12.69 -3.82
CA ARG A 334 -38.56 -11.89 -2.91
C ARG A 334 -39.42 -10.87 -3.63
N LEU A 335 -38.91 -10.27 -4.70
CA LEU A 335 -39.63 -9.29 -5.50
C LEU A 335 -40.76 -9.96 -6.28
N GLN A 336 -40.53 -11.18 -6.77
CA GLN A 336 -41.54 -12.01 -7.41
C GLN A 336 -42.64 -12.43 -6.43
N GLU A 337 -42.28 -12.91 -5.23
CA GLU A 337 -43.23 -13.23 -4.16
C GLU A 337 -44.09 -12.02 -3.76
N GLN A 338 -43.47 -10.83 -3.63
CA GLN A 338 -44.21 -9.60 -3.36
C GLN A 338 -45.17 -9.23 -4.50
N ASN A 339 -44.76 -9.39 -5.76
CA ASN A 339 -45.64 -9.15 -6.90
C ASN A 339 -46.82 -10.13 -6.93
N GLU A 340 -46.60 -11.42 -6.65
CA GLU A 340 -47.69 -12.40 -6.55
C GLU A 340 -48.68 -12.03 -5.44
N LEU A 341 -48.19 -11.63 -4.26
CA LEU A 341 -49.04 -11.14 -3.18
C LEU A 341 -49.88 -9.91 -3.61
N ILE A 342 -49.28 -8.95 -4.32
CA ILE A 342 -49.99 -7.78 -4.84
C ILE A 342 -51.07 -8.18 -5.86
N ILE A 343 -50.77 -9.13 -6.76
CA ILE A 343 -51.74 -9.62 -7.74
C ILE A 343 -52.91 -10.32 -7.03
N THR A 344 -52.61 -11.17 -6.05
CA THR A 344 -53.63 -11.90 -5.28
C THR A 344 -54.54 -10.94 -4.51
N GLN A 345 -53.97 -9.88 -3.91
CA GLN A 345 -54.74 -8.82 -3.24
C GLN A 345 -55.59 -7.97 -4.18
N ARG A 346 -55.24 -7.87 -5.47
CA ARG A 346 -56.06 -7.17 -6.47
C ARG A 346 -57.22 -8.01 -7.02
N GLN A 347 -57.16 -9.33 -6.86
CA GLN A 347 -58.19 -10.26 -7.32
C GLN A 347 -59.26 -10.55 -6.26
N GLN A 348 -58.97 -10.27 -4.98
CA GLN A 348 -59.96 -10.18 -3.90
C GLN A 348 -60.62 -8.80 -3.90
#